data_AF-A0A496UU30-F1
#
_entry.id   AF-A0A496UU30-F1
#
_cell.length_a   1.000
_cell.length_b   1.000
_cell.length_c   1.000
_cell.angle_alpha   90.00
_cell.angle_beta   90.00
_cell.angle_gamma   90.00
#
_symmetry.space_group_name_H-M   'P 1'
#
loop_
_entity.id
_entity.type
_entity.pdbx_description
1 polymer ?
#
loop_
_entity_poly.entity_id
_entity_poly.type
_entity_poly.pdbx_seq_one_letter_code
_entity_poly.pdbx_strand_id
1 'polypeptide(L)' 'VLLACIAETEASAFRISDEAFAWRGHEVQSHLVADIRRRWLGGFGSCSFTEPRDDLLNLGLL' A
#
# COMPACT_ATOMS: atom_id res chain seq x y z
N VAL A 1 -13.22 -0.89 6.67
CA VAL A 1 -12.03 -0.01 6.60
C VAL A 1 -11.18 -0.34 5.38
N LEU A 2 -10.57 -1.53 5.26
CA LEU A 2 -9.76 -1.90 4.09
C LEU A 2 -10.50 -1.85 2.74
N LEU A 3 -11.75 -2.33 2.67
CA LEU A 3 -12.59 -2.22 1.46
C LEU A 3 -12.79 -0.77 0.99
N ALA A 4 -12.91 0.18 1.92
CA ALA A 4 -13.05 1.59 1.58
C ALA A 4 -11.72 2.19 1.09
N CYS A 5 -10.58 1.70 1.58
CA CYS A 5 -9.27 2.08 1.06
C CYS A 5 -9.07 1.57 -0.38
N ILE A 6 -9.55 0.37 -0.70
CA ILE A 6 -9.45 -0.21 -2.05
C ILE A 6 -10.37 0.52 -3.04
N ALA A 7 -11.54 0.98 -2.58
CA ALA A 7 -12.50 1.71 -3.41
C ALA A 7 -12.23 3.23 -3.51
N GLU A 8 -11.20 3.75 -2.84
CA GLU A 8 -10.88 5.18 -2.84
C GLU A 8 -10.31 5.60 -4.20
N THR A 9 -10.86 6.67 -4.76
CA THR A 9 -10.47 7.21 -6.08
C THR A 9 -9.84 8.59 -5.98
N GLU A 10 -9.94 9.25 -4.83
CA GLU A 10 -9.36 10.57 -4.62
C GLU A 10 -7.86 10.46 -4.30
N ALA A 11 -6.99 10.84 -5.24
CA ALA A 11 -5.54 10.79 -5.04
C ALA A 11 -5.09 11.60 -3.82
N SER A 12 -5.76 12.72 -3.53
CA SER A 12 -5.48 13.57 -2.35
C SER A 12 -5.79 12.90 -1.00
N ALA A 13 -6.54 11.80 -1.00
CA ALA A 13 -6.80 11.00 0.19
C ALA A 13 -5.57 10.18 0.61
N PHE A 14 -4.61 9.99 -0.30
CA PHE A 14 -3.38 9.26 -0.10
C PHE A 14 -2.19 10.21 0.07
N ARG A 15 -1.30 9.85 0.98
CA ARG A 15 0.01 10.47 1.13
C ARG A 15 1.05 9.38 1.19
N ILE A 16 2.03 9.47 0.29
CA ILE A 16 3.11 8.51 0.16
C ILE A 16 4.41 9.28 0.34
N SER A 17 5.25 8.81 1.24
CA SER A 17 6.63 9.26 1.43
C SER A 17 7.55 8.08 1.72
N ASP A 18 8.85 8.34 1.82
CA ASP A 18 9.84 7.30 2.15
C ASP A 18 9.60 6.69 3.53
N GLU A 19 9.04 7.47 4.46
CA GLU A 19 8.84 7.09 5.86
C GLU A 19 7.48 6.43 6.12
N ALA A 20 6.44 6.78 5.35
CA ALA A 20 5.09 6.31 5.62
C ALA A 20 4.15 6.31 4.40
N PHE A 21 3.16 5.42 4.47
CA PHE A 21 1.94 5.47 3.67
C PHE A 21 0.77 5.87 4.56
N ALA A 22 -0.03 6.85 4.13
CA ALA A 22 -1.21 7.30 4.84
C ALA A 22 -2.44 7.40 3.94
N TRP A 23 -3.60 7.08 4.52
CA TRP A 23 -4.91 7.18 3.88
C TRP A 23 -5.97 7.60 4.92
N ARG A 24 -6.68 8.71 4.68
CA ARG A 24 -7.84 9.17 5.49
C ARG A 24 -7.69 9.00 7.02
N GLY A 25 -6.55 9.44 7.57
CA GLY A 25 -6.27 9.38 9.01
C GLY A 25 -5.65 8.07 9.51
N HIS A 26 -5.52 7.08 8.64
CA HIS A 26 -4.70 5.89 8.86
C HIS A 26 -3.27 6.13 8.36
N GLU A 27 -2.28 5.58 9.06
CA GLU A 27 -0.88 5.66 8.68
C GLU A 27 -0.17 4.34 8.99
N VAL A 28 0.74 3.94 8.10
CA VAL A 28 1.66 2.83 8.30
C VAL A 28 3.08 3.29 7.96
N GLN A 29 4.00 3.03 8.87
CA GLN A 29 5.40 3.41 8.73
C GLN A 29 6.16 2.39 7.87
N SER A 30 7.04 2.84 6.98
CA SER A 30 7.78 2.01 6.02
C SER A 30 8.63 0.94 6.71
N HIS A 31 9.24 1.27 7.86
CA HIS A 31 10.02 0.30 8.64
C HIS A 31 9.16 -0.86 9.16
N LEU A 32 7.90 -0.59 9.51
CA LEU A 32 6.97 -1.60 9.99
C LEU A 32 6.57 -2.55 8.86
N VAL A 33 6.30 -2.00 7.66
CA VAL A 33 6.03 -2.80 6.45
C VAL A 33 7.22 -3.71 6.13
N ALA A 34 8.44 -3.17 6.17
CA ALA A 34 9.66 -3.94 5.91
C ALA A 34 9.85 -5.08 6.92
N ASP A 35 9.59 -4.83 8.21
CA ASP A 35 9.68 -5.83 9.26
C ASP A 35 8.62 -6.91 9.14
N ILE A 36 7.37 -6.55 8.82
CA ILE A 36 6.28 -7.51 8.59
C ILE A 36 6.58 -8.38 7.37
N ARG A 37 7.08 -7.80 6.26
CA ARG A 37 7.49 -8.57 5.06
C ARG A 37 8.60 -9.58 5.33
N ARG A 38 9.55 -9.25 6.20
CA ARG A 38 10.67 -10.14 6.55
C ARG A 38 10.29 -11.24 7.54
N ARG A 39 9.39 -10.96 8.49
CA ARG A 39 9.17 -11.83 9.65
C ARG A 39 7.83 -12.59 9.64
N TRP A 40 6.81 -12.06 8.96
CA TRP A 40 5.43 -12.53 9.15
C TRP A 40 4.69 -12.82 7.85
N LEU A 41 4.92 -12.06 6.77
CA LEU A 41 4.33 -12.29 5.46
C LEU A 41 5.13 -13.34 4.67
N GLY A 42 5.07 -14.60 5.11
CA GLY A 42 5.30 -15.74 4.23
C GLY A 42 4.16 -15.75 3.20
N GLY A 43 4.49 -15.68 1.91
CA GLY A 43 3.54 -15.35 0.84
C GLY A 43 2.23 -16.13 0.90
N PHE A 44 1.11 -15.42 1.11
CA PHE A 44 -0.23 -15.93 0.79
C PHE A 44 -0.48 -15.66 -0.69
N GLY A 45 -0.18 -16.64 -1.53
CA GLY A 45 -0.45 -16.58 -2.96
C GLY A 45 -1.88 -17.01 -3.28
N SER A 46 -2.57 -16.20 -4.10
CA SER A 46 -3.39 -16.79 -5.16
C SER A 46 -3.42 -15.96 -6.44
N CYS A 47 -3.29 -14.64 -6.43
CA CYS A 47 -3.19 -13.86 -7.67
C CYS A 47 -2.17 -12.74 -7.49
N SER A 48 -1.06 -12.85 -8.22
CA SER A 48 -0.14 -11.80 -8.66
C SER A 48 -0.30 -10.41 -8.01
N PHE A 49 0.70 -9.96 -7.24
CA PHE A 49 0.83 -8.56 -6.81
C PHE A 49 1.34 -7.63 -7.93
N THR A 50 1.36 -8.12 -9.18
CA THR A 50 1.89 -7.41 -10.35
C THR A 50 0.93 -6.34 -10.81
N GLU A 51 -0.37 -6.66 -10.94
CA GLU A 51 -1.41 -5.70 -11.35
C GLU A 51 -1.51 -4.49 -10.40
N PRO A 52 -1.63 -4.68 -9.06
CA PRO A 52 -1.68 -3.54 -8.15
C PRO A 52 -0.40 -2.69 -8.14
N ARG A 53 0.77 -3.31 -8.35
CA ARG A 53 2.05 -2.58 -8.44
C ARG A 53 2.11 -1.74 -9.72
N ASP A 54 1.75 -2.33 -10.85
CA ASP A 54 1.84 -1.69 -12.15
C ASP A 54 0.85 -0.50 -12.25
N ASP A 55 -0.33 -0.61 -11.61
CA ASP A 55 -1.27 0.50 -11.49
C ASP A 55 -0.71 1.67 -10.69
N LEU A 56 -0.01 1.41 -9.58
CA LEU A 56 0.63 2.46 -8.78
C LEU A 56 1.76 3.17 -9.54
N LEU A 57 2.56 2.43 -10.33
CA LEU A 57 3.57 3.01 -11.22
C LEU A 57 2.93 3.91 -12.29
N ASN A 58 1.84 3.45 -12.91
CA ASN A 58 1.13 4.23 -13.94
C ASN A 58 0.51 5.52 -13.38
N LEU A 59 0.13 5.53 -12.10
CA LEU A 59 -0.37 6.70 -11.40
C LEU A 59 0.74 7.63 -10.88
N GLY A 60 2.02 7.26 -11.03
CA GLY A 60 3.16 8.04 -10.54
C GLY A 60 3.27 8.07 -9.00
N LEU A 61 2.75 7.03 -8.34
CA LEU A 61 2.69 6.89 -6.89
C LEU A 61 3.79 5.97 -6.32
N LEU A 62 4.62 5.41 -7.20
CA LEU A 62 5.83 4.60 -6.95
C LEU A 62 6.91 5.04 -7.92
#